data_AF-A0AAW4QAZ5-F1
#
_entry.id   AF-A0AAW4QAZ5-F1
#
_cell.length_a   1.000
_cell.length_b   1.000
_cell.length_c   1.000
_cell.angle_alpha   90.00
_cell.angle_beta   90.00
_cell.angle_gamma   90.00
#
_symmetry.space_group_name_H-M   'P 1'
#
loop_
_entity.id
_entity.type
_entity.pdbx_description
1 polymer ?
#
loop_
_entity_poly.entity_id
_entity_poly.type
_entity_poly.pdbx_seq_one_letter_code
_entity_poly.pdbx_strand_id
1 'polypeptide(L)'
;MNMKNLAGNSVSIFLFRFVLHGDGINFVLNESIAEDMYRDIDEKIKPLVHACCETLLRYRHLSVGNTIMDGNILEDGQFEVMLSRGLGRHFAEKEKQHLFQDAKRIADLLAEVMDRTTQALNQGKHVSQPLKQFPQSPKKIRKGLEALAQEKHLAAELQWLAEGKSIRPGLKQLRADDLPAGVVASRGYDHRGHCLVLDHDTLGELGRIVLINVRDDQMLMQAELCTGGENLQDPIVKQKRKILEAVVSTVNNCFDGIER
;
A
#
# COMPACT_ATOMS: atom_id res chain seq x y z
N MET A 1 -5.83 -33.82 -2.11
CA MET A 1 -6.31 -32.87 -1.07
C MET A 1 -6.92 -31.70 -1.81
N ASN A 2 -8.18 -31.35 -1.54
CA ASN A 2 -8.76 -30.13 -2.08
C ASN A 2 -8.18 -28.96 -1.28
N MET A 3 -7.59 -27.99 -1.99
CA MET A 3 -7.04 -26.79 -1.37
C MET A 3 -8.19 -25.93 -0.83
N LYS A 4 -7.98 -25.33 0.34
CA LYS A 4 -8.96 -24.45 0.98
C LYS A 4 -8.32 -23.10 1.30
N ASN A 5 -9.09 -22.02 1.17
CA ASN A 5 -8.65 -20.70 1.60
C ASN A 5 -8.80 -20.50 3.11
N LEU A 6 -8.46 -19.31 3.60
CA LEU A 6 -8.62 -18.96 5.02
C LEU A 6 -10.06 -19.06 5.57
N ALA A 7 -11.08 -18.98 4.71
CA ALA A 7 -12.49 -19.18 5.09
C ALA A 7 -12.89 -20.66 5.21
N GLY A 8 -12.07 -21.57 4.67
CA GLY A 8 -12.39 -22.99 4.55
C GLY A 8 -13.14 -23.36 3.26
N ASN A 9 -13.29 -22.40 2.33
CA ASN A 9 -13.92 -22.59 1.02
C ASN A 9 -12.98 -23.35 0.08
N SER A 10 -13.55 -24.18 -0.80
CA SER A 10 -12.78 -24.91 -1.81
C SER A 10 -12.19 -23.95 -2.85
N VAL A 11 -10.91 -24.10 -3.14
CA VAL A 11 -10.16 -23.24 -4.05
C VAL A 11 -9.87 -23.98 -5.36
N SER A 12 -10.17 -23.32 -6.47
CA SER A 12 -9.76 -23.77 -7.82
C SER A 12 -8.34 -23.31 -8.13
N ILE A 13 -8.04 -22.03 -7.94
CA ILE A 13 -6.72 -21.45 -8.22
C ILE A 13 -6.27 -20.60 -7.04
N PHE A 14 -5.14 -20.97 -6.44
CA PHE A 14 -4.42 -20.08 -5.53
C PHE A 14 -3.73 -18.98 -6.34
N LEU A 15 -3.96 -17.70 -5.98
CA LEU A 15 -3.28 -16.58 -6.65
C LEU A 15 -2.09 -16.09 -5.82
N PHE A 16 -2.34 -15.65 -4.60
CA PHE A 16 -1.31 -15.11 -3.72
C PHE A 16 -1.67 -15.24 -2.24
N ARG A 17 -0.65 -15.12 -1.38
CA ARG A 17 -0.82 -14.96 0.07
C ARG A 17 0.23 -14.03 0.67
N PHE A 18 -0.16 -13.37 1.74
CA PHE A 18 0.72 -12.60 2.62
C PHE A 18 0.98 -13.45 3.86
N VAL A 19 2.26 -13.74 4.13
CA VAL A 19 2.68 -14.65 5.20
C VAL A 19 3.60 -13.91 6.16
N LEU A 20 3.28 -13.93 7.44
CA LEU A 20 4.14 -13.44 8.51
C LEU A 20 5.45 -14.23 8.53
N HIS A 21 6.58 -13.53 8.52
CA HIS A 21 7.90 -14.13 8.61
C HIS A 21 8.85 -13.23 9.41
N GLY A 22 9.20 -13.66 10.63
CA GLY A 22 9.92 -12.82 11.59
C GLY A 22 9.14 -11.55 11.90
N ASP A 23 9.80 -10.39 11.79
CA ASP A 23 9.17 -9.07 11.93
C ASP A 23 8.52 -8.53 10.63
N GLY A 24 8.61 -9.30 9.54
CA GLY A 24 8.16 -8.90 8.21
C GLY A 24 6.95 -9.68 7.69
N ILE A 25 6.57 -9.35 6.45
CA ILE A 25 5.58 -10.08 5.66
C ILE A 25 6.18 -10.46 4.32
N ASN A 26 6.07 -11.73 3.98
CA ASN A 26 6.39 -12.25 2.66
C ASN A 26 5.14 -12.28 1.79
N PHE A 27 5.26 -11.75 0.57
CA PHE A 27 4.27 -11.96 -0.48
C PHE A 27 4.65 -13.22 -1.26
N VAL A 28 3.77 -14.22 -1.24
CA VAL A 28 3.95 -15.49 -1.96
C VAL A 28 2.95 -15.54 -3.09
N LEU A 29 3.45 -15.68 -4.31
CA LEU A 29 2.65 -15.79 -5.53
C LEU A 29 2.55 -17.26 -5.97
N ASN A 30 1.51 -17.61 -6.71
CA ASN A 30 1.43 -18.87 -7.44
C ASN A 30 2.64 -19.04 -8.36
N GLU A 31 3.31 -20.19 -8.30
CA GLU A 31 4.56 -20.45 -9.00
C GLU A 31 4.40 -20.38 -10.52
N SER A 32 3.37 -21.03 -11.09
CA SER A 32 3.13 -21.00 -12.53
C SER A 32 2.81 -19.59 -13.04
N ILE A 33 2.04 -18.81 -12.29
CA ILE A 33 1.78 -17.40 -12.66
C ILE A 33 3.05 -16.55 -12.53
N ALA A 34 3.90 -16.85 -11.54
CA ALA A 34 5.17 -16.15 -11.35
C ALA A 34 6.16 -16.43 -12.49
N GLU A 35 6.22 -17.66 -13.00
CA GLU A 35 7.04 -18.05 -14.14
C GLU A 35 6.62 -17.32 -15.42
N ASP A 36 5.31 -17.15 -15.62
CA ASP A 36 4.73 -16.48 -16.79
C ASP A 36 4.64 -14.95 -16.67
N MET A 37 5.10 -14.39 -15.55
CA MET A 37 4.90 -12.99 -15.22
C MET A 37 5.54 -12.04 -16.27
N TYR A 38 4.77 -11.03 -16.70
CA TYR A 38 5.27 -9.99 -17.60
C TYR A 38 5.85 -8.81 -16.81
N ARG A 39 6.92 -8.19 -17.32
CA ARG A 39 7.63 -7.09 -16.63
C ARG A 39 6.71 -5.89 -16.32
N ASP A 40 5.84 -5.53 -17.26
CA ASP A 40 4.90 -4.41 -17.11
C ASP A 40 3.85 -4.69 -16.03
N ILE A 41 3.46 -5.96 -15.85
CA ILE A 41 2.52 -6.37 -14.80
C ILE A 41 3.21 -6.45 -13.45
N ASP A 42 4.39 -7.07 -13.39
CA ASP A 42 5.23 -7.15 -12.18
C ASP A 42 5.53 -5.75 -11.59
N GLU A 43 5.86 -4.77 -12.46
CA GLU A 43 6.10 -3.40 -12.03
C GLU A 43 4.83 -2.70 -11.47
N LYS A 44 3.63 -3.09 -11.91
CA LYS A 44 2.35 -2.58 -11.36
C LYS A 44 1.94 -3.27 -10.05
N ILE A 45 2.23 -4.56 -9.90
CA ILE A 45 1.90 -5.34 -8.70
C ILE A 45 2.73 -4.88 -7.50
N LYS A 46 4.01 -4.60 -7.69
CA LYS A 46 4.94 -4.24 -6.60
C LYS A 46 4.47 -3.14 -5.63
N PRO A 47 4.04 -1.94 -6.10
CA PRO A 47 3.56 -0.91 -5.19
C PRO A 47 2.29 -1.32 -4.44
N LEU A 48 1.38 -2.10 -5.06
CA LEU A 48 0.18 -2.62 -4.41
C LEU A 48 0.54 -3.61 -3.30
N VAL A 49 1.45 -4.56 -3.59
CA VAL A 49 1.95 -5.53 -2.62
C VAL A 49 2.61 -4.82 -1.45
N HIS A 50 3.43 -3.80 -1.73
CA HIS A 50 4.09 -3.02 -0.68
C HIS A 50 3.07 -2.32 0.24
N ALA A 51 2.05 -1.66 -0.33
CA ALA A 51 1.00 -1.02 0.46
C ALA A 51 0.21 -2.02 1.31
N CYS A 52 -0.12 -3.19 0.75
CA CYS A 52 -0.74 -4.28 1.51
C CYS A 52 0.15 -4.78 2.65
N CYS A 53 1.45 -4.98 2.42
CA CYS A 53 2.39 -5.39 3.46
C CYS A 53 2.46 -4.37 4.61
N GLU A 54 2.60 -3.09 4.30
CA GLU A 54 2.65 -2.00 5.29
C GLU A 54 1.39 -1.99 6.18
N THR A 55 0.22 -2.10 5.56
CA THR A 55 -1.05 -2.14 6.26
C THR A 55 -1.17 -3.39 7.12
N LEU A 56 -0.91 -4.58 6.57
CA LEU A 56 -1.01 -5.85 7.29
C LEU A 56 -0.01 -5.96 8.45
N LEU A 57 1.18 -5.38 8.32
CA LEU A 57 2.22 -5.37 9.36
C LEU A 57 1.75 -4.69 10.66
N ARG A 58 0.90 -3.66 10.57
CA ARG A 58 0.32 -2.97 11.73
C ARG A 58 -0.55 -3.91 12.57
N TYR A 59 -1.19 -4.87 11.93
CA TYR A 59 -2.10 -5.82 12.55
C TYR A 59 -1.48 -7.21 12.76
N ARG A 60 -0.17 -7.38 12.52
CA ARG A 60 0.51 -8.70 12.59
C ARG A 60 0.29 -9.44 13.91
N HIS A 61 0.30 -8.69 15.01
CA HIS A 61 0.16 -9.21 16.37
C HIS A 61 -1.25 -9.73 16.69
N LEU A 62 -2.24 -9.45 15.83
CA LEU A 62 -3.62 -9.91 15.96
C LEU A 62 -3.94 -11.10 15.05
N SER A 63 -3.00 -11.53 14.20
CA SER A 63 -3.22 -12.69 13.33
C SER A 63 -3.15 -13.99 14.12
N VAL A 64 -4.09 -14.90 13.86
CA VAL A 64 -4.16 -16.22 14.50
C VAL A 64 -3.25 -17.26 13.83
N GLY A 65 -2.67 -16.94 12.67
CA GLY A 65 -1.76 -17.83 11.94
C GLY A 65 -0.76 -17.08 11.06
N ASN A 66 0.13 -17.85 10.42
CA ASN A 66 1.19 -17.29 9.59
C ASN A 66 0.63 -16.61 8.34
N THR A 67 -0.37 -17.18 7.68
CA THR A 67 -1.04 -16.52 6.56
C THR A 67 -1.99 -15.46 7.11
N ILE A 68 -1.68 -14.18 6.87
CA ILE A 68 -2.47 -13.05 7.36
C ILE A 68 -3.55 -12.62 6.36
N MET A 69 -3.32 -12.83 5.06
CA MET A 69 -4.26 -12.59 3.97
C MET A 69 -3.98 -13.54 2.81
N ASP A 70 -5.02 -14.05 2.15
CA ASP A 70 -4.90 -14.80 0.91
C ASP A 70 -5.91 -14.33 -0.15
N GLY A 71 -5.55 -14.52 -1.41
CA GLY A 71 -6.38 -14.22 -2.57
C GLY A 71 -6.45 -15.44 -3.48
N ASN A 72 -7.66 -15.88 -3.79
CA ASN A 72 -7.93 -17.14 -4.48
C ASN A 72 -9.08 -17.00 -5.48
N ILE A 73 -9.11 -17.87 -6.48
CA ILE A 73 -10.29 -18.14 -7.32
C ILE A 73 -10.94 -19.42 -6.81
N LEU A 74 -12.22 -19.35 -6.43
CA LEU A 74 -12.99 -20.47 -5.92
C LEU A 74 -13.45 -21.42 -7.04
N GLU A 75 -14.04 -22.55 -6.67
CA GLU A 75 -14.56 -23.54 -7.65
C GLU A 75 -15.67 -22.98 -8.55
N ASP A 76 -16.40 -21.95 -8.11
CA ASP A 76 -17.41 -21.25 -8.90
C ASP A 76 -16.81 -20.16 -9.82
N GLY A 77 -15.48 -20.00 -9.83
CA GLY A 77 -14.77 -19.01 -10.62
C GLY A 77 -14.73 -17.61 -9.99
N GLN A 78 -15.29 -17.40 -8.80
CA GLN A 78 -15.26 -16.10 -8.14
C GLN A 78 -13.90 -15.85 -7.46
N PHE A 79 -13.41 -14.61 -7.56
CA PHE A 79 -12.28 -14.16 -6.77
C PHE A 79 -12.72 -13.86 -5.33
N GLU A 80 -12.02 -14.43 -4.36
CA GLU A 80 -12.21 -14.18 -2.94
C GLU A 80 -10.87 -13.81 -2.28
N VAL A 81 -10.90 -12.71 -1.51
CA VAL A 81 -9.79 -12.30 -0.63
C VAL A 81 -10.24 -12.47 0.82
N MET A 82 -9.42 -13.15 1.63
CA MET A 82 -9.73 -13.38 3.03
C MET A 82 -8.58 -12.92 3.92
N LEU A 83 -8.95 -12.36 5.08
CA LEU A 83 -8.03 -12.09 6.17
C LEU A 83 -8.02 -13.25 7.15
N SER A 84 -6.94 -13.35 7.92
CA SER A 84 -6.85 -14.22 9.09
C SER A 84 -8.10 -14.08 9.98
N ARG A 85 -8.55 -15.19 10.56
CA ARG A 85 -9.83 -15.26 11.27
C ARG A 85 -9.94 -14.17 12.34
N GLY A 86 -11.00 -13.37 12.27
CA GLY A 86 -11.29 -12.30 13.23
C GLY A 86 -10.46 -11.03 13.05
N LEU A 87 -9.44 -11.04 12.18
CA LEU A 87 -8.55 -9.90 11.96
C LEU A 87 -9.30 -8.68 11.37
N GLY A 88 -10.22 -8.93 10.44
CA GLY A 88 -10.95 -7.89 9.71
C GLY A 88 -11.88 -7.02 10.55
N ARG A 89 -12.07 -7.29 11.86
CA ARG A 89 -12.84 -6.43 12.79
C ARG A 89 -12.00 -5.30 13.40
N HIS A 90 -10.67 -5.38 13.27
CA HIS A 90 -9.74 -4.42 13.85
C HIS A 90 -9.39 -3.26 12.91
N PHE A 91 -9.78 -3.37 11.64
CA PHE A 91 -9.54 -2.35 10.63
C PHE A 91 -10.59 -1.27 10.72
N ALA A 92 -10.18 -0.02 10.49
CA ALA A 92 -11.13 1.02 10.11
C ALA A 92 -11.75 0.64 8.75
N GLU A 93 -13.04 0.90 8.57
CA GLU A 93 -13.79 0.44 7.38
C GLU A 93 -13.14 0.92 6.07
N LYS A 94 -12.76 2.20 6.00
CA LYS A 94 -12.09 2.78 4.83
C LYS A 94 -10.72 2.17 4.54
N GLU A 95 -9.93 1.91 5.58
CA GLU A 95 -8.61 1.25 5.44
C GLU A 95 -8.77 -0.18 4.92
N LYS A 96 -9.73 -0.93 5.46
CA LYS A 96 -10.07 -2.28 5.01
C LYS A 96 -10.51 -2.31 3.55
N GLN A 97 -11.36 -1.35 3.15
CA GLN A 97 -11.82 -1.22 1.77
C GLN A 97 -10.64 -0.97 0.82
N HIS A 98 -9.73 -0.06 1.14
CA HIS A 98 -8.55 0.19 0.32
C HIS A 98 -7.63 -1.04 0.23
N LEU A 99 -7.42 -1.76 1.34
CA LEU A 99 -6.65 -3.01 1.36
C LEU A 99 -7.25 -4.05 0.40
N PHE A 100 -8.58 -4.25 0.46
CA PHE A 100 -9.27 -5.22 -0.40
C PHE A 100 -9.33 -4.78 -1.86
N GLN A 101 -9.47 -3.49 -2.14
CA GLN A 101 -9.40 -2.95 -3.50
C GLN A 101 -8.02 -3.20 -4.12
N ASP A 102 -6.95 -3.00 -3.37
CA ASP A 102 -5.60 -3.24 -3.89
C ASP A 102 -5.31 -4.73 -4.02
N ALA A 103 -5.79 -5.57 -3.10
CA ALA A 103 -5.72 -7.03 -3.23
C ALA A 103 -6.48 -7.53 -4.46
N LYS A 104 -7.67 -6.96 -4.74
CA LYS A 104 -8.42 -7.23 -5.98
C LYS A 104 -7.62 -6.79 -7.21
N ARG A 105 -7.01 -5.61 -7.18
CA ARG A 105 -6.21 -5.10 -8.31
C ARG A 105 -5.00 -5.98 -8.58
N ILE A 106 -4.38 -6.55 -7.54
CA ILE A 106 -3.35 -7.59 -7.71
C ILE A 106 -3.96 -8.79 -8.43
N ALA A 107 -5.12 -9.30 -7.99
CA ALA A 107 -5.78 -10.44 -8.63
C ALA A 107 -6.14 -10.17 -10.10
N ASP A 108 -6.68 -8.99 -10.42
CA ASP A 108 -7.01 -8.59 -11.80
C ASP A 108 -5.76 -8.59 -12.69
N LEU A 109 -4.62 -8.11 -12.18
CA LEU A 109 -3.34 -8.12 -12.88
C LEU A 109 -2.79 -9.55 -13.08
N LEU A 110 -3.00 -10.45 -12.12
CA LEU A 110 -2.63 -11.86 -12.26
C LEU A 110 -3.53 -12.61 -13.24
N ALA A 111 -4.82 -12.26 -13.28
CA ALA A 111 -5.73 -12.76 -14.31
C ALA A 111 -5.27 -12.34 -15.72
N GLU A 112 -4.81 -11.10 -15.88
CA GLU A 112 -4.23 -10.63 -17.14
C GLU A 112 -3.00 -11.45 -17.57
N VAL A 113 -2.14 -11.87 -16.63
CA VAL A 113 -1.03 -12.80 -16.94
C VAL A 113 -1.57 -14.11 -17.49
N MET A 114 -2.52 -14.73 -16.79
CA MET A 114 -3.10 -16.01 -17.20
C MET A 114 -3.77 -15.94 -18.58
N ASP A 115 -4.49 -14.84 -18.86
CA ASP A 115 -5.14 -14.61 -20.15
C ASP A 115 -4.11 -14.45 -21.28
N ARG A 116 -3.06 -13.64 -21.06
CA ARG A 116 -1.99 -13.44 -22.05
C ARG A 116 -1.22 -14.74 -22.32
N THR A 117 -0.92 -15.53 -21.29
CA THR A 117 -0.31 -16.86 -21.43
C THR A 117 -1.18 -17.78 -22.26
N THR A 118 -2.48 -17.86 -21.94
CA THR A 118 -3.45 -18.71 -22.67
C THR A 118 -3.53 -18.31 -24.15
N GLN A 119 -3.55 -17.01 -24.44
CA GLN A 119 -3.54 -16.51 -25.82
C GLN A 119 -2.24 -16.84 -26.57
N ALA A 120 -1.08 -16.75 -25.91
CA ALA A 120 0.21 -17.10 -26.52
C ALA A 120 0.29 -18.58 -26.88
N LEU A 121 -0.17 -19.47 -25.99
CA LEU A 121 -0.25 -20.92 -26.22
C LEU A 121 -1.18 -21.24 -27.40
N ASN A 122 -2.36 -20.60 -27.46
CA ASN A 122 -3.31 -20.76 -28.57
C ASN A 122 -2.74 -20.30 -29.92
N GLN A 123 -1.77 -19.37 -29.91
CA GLN A 123 -1.07 -18.89 -31.10
C GLN A 123 0.21 -19.68 -31.43
N GLY A 124 0.50 -20.77 -30.70
CA GLY A 124 1.71 -21.57 -30.89
C GLY A 124 3.02 -20.81 -30.58
N LYS A 125 2.93 -19.66 -29.88
CA LYS A 125 4.10 -18.89 -29.45
C LYS A 125 4.60 -19.46 -28.14
N HIS A 126 5.90 -19.72 -28.06
CA HIS A 126 6.52 -20.09 -26.79
C HIS A 126 6.44 -18.91 -25.82
N VAL A 127 5.89 -19.15 -24.63
CA VAL A 127 5.78 -18.14 -23.57
C VAL A 127 7.20 -17.75 -23.14
N SER A 128 7.35 -16.46 -22.85
CA SER A 128 8.58 -15.69 -22.65
C SER A 128 9.57 -16.30 -21.66
N GLN A 129 10.85 -15.98 -21.83
CA GLN A 129 11.90 -16.30 -20.86
C GLN A 129 11.50 -15.83 -19.45
N PRO A 130 11.72 -16.64 -18.40
CA PRO A 130 11.35 -16.29 -17.04
C PRO A 130 11.97 -14.94 -16.66
N LEU A 131 11.19 -14.09 -16.01
CA LEU A 131 11.72 -12.84 -15.44
C LEU A 131 12.87 -13.21 -14.50
N LYS A 132 14.09 -12.78 -14.83
CA LYS A 132 15.16 -12.73 -13.83
C LYS A 132 14.67 -11.83 -12.71
N GLN A 133 14.41 -12.42 -11.55
CA GLN A 133 14.05 -11.68 -10.35
C GLN A 133 15.22 -10.76 -10.01
N PHE A 134 15.09 -9.47 -10.35
CA PHE A 134 16.05 -8.47 -9.94
C PHE A 134 15.75 -8.07 -8.50
N PRO A 135 16.77 -7.84 -7.65
CA PRO A 135 16.59 -7.26 -6.34
C PRO A 135 15.70 -6.01 -6.44
N GLN A 136 14.69 -5.94 -5.59
CA GLN A 136 13.77 -4.81 -5.58
C GLN A 136 14.55 -3.54 -5.26
N SER A 137 14.51 -2.54 -6.15
CA SER A 137 15.09 -1.24 -5.84
C SER A 137 14.06 -0.39 -5.07
N PRO A 138 14.34 0.06 -3.84
CA PRO A 138 13.43 0.90 -3.06
C PRO A 138 12.92 2.12 -3.84
N LYS A 139 13.80 2.72 -4.66
CA LYS A 139 13.47 3.86 -5.54
C LYS A 139 12.32 3.56 -6.51
N LYS A 140 12.27 2.36 -7.11
CA LYS A 140 11.19 1.97 -8.03
C LYS A 140 9.87 1.76 -7.31
N ILE A 141 9.89 1.11 -6.15
CA ILE A 141 8.69 0.90 -5.33
C ILE A 141 8.10 2.26 -4.95
N ARG A 142 8.95 3.16 -4.47
CA ARG A 142 8.56 4.52 -4.12
C ARG A 142 7.91 5.27 -5.28
N LYS A 143 8.52 5.25 -6.46
CA LYS A 143 7.92 5.86 -7.67
C LYS A 143 6.56 5.23 -8.01
N GLY A 144 6.42 3.92 -7.82
CA GLY A 144 5.14 3.21 -7.99
C GLY A 144 4.08 3.65 -6.97
N LEU A 145 4.46 3.86 -5.71
CA LEU A 145 3.55 4.37 -4.67
C LEU A 145 3.13 5.81 -4.94
N GLU A 146 4.04 6.66 -5.41
CA GLU A 146 3.73 8.03 -5.83
C GLU A 146 2.73 8.03 -7.00
N ALA A 147 2.90 7.16 -7.98
CA ALA A 147 1.96 7.00 -9.09
C ALA A 147 0.58 6.48 -8.61
N LEU A 148 0.57 5.50 -7.70
CA LEU A 148 -0.66 4.97 -7.11
C LEU A 148 -1.41 6.04 -6.31
N ALA A 149 -0.68 6.87 -5.56
CA ALA A 149 -1.24 8.01 -4.84
C ALA A 149 -1.89 9.03 -5.78
N GLN A 150 -1.24 9.34 -6.90
CA GLN A 150 -1.78 10.26 -7.92
C GLN A 150 -3.06 9.70 -8.55
N GLU A 151 -3.07 8.42 -8.92
CA GLU A 151 -4.25 7.76 -9.49
C GLU A 151 -5.45 7.79 -8.54
N LYS A 152 -5.24 7.42 -7.27
CA LYS A 152 -6.30 7.38 -6.26
C LYS A 152 -6.81 8.78 -5.93
N HIS A 153 -5.94 9.79 -5.97
CA HIS A 153 -6.36 11.18 -5.80
C HIS A 153 -7.23 11.66 -6.96
N LEU A 154 -6.82 11.40 -8.20
CA LEU A 154 -7.60 11.77 -9.37
C LEU A 154 -8.98 11.11 -9.33
N ALA A 155 -9.05 9.83 -8.95
CA ALA A 155 -10.32 9.13 -8.76
C ALA A 155 -11.20 9.80 -7.69
N ALA A 156 -10.61 10.20 -6.55
CA ALA A 156 -11.32 10.91 -5.50
C ALA A 156 -11.79 12.31 -5.94
N GLU A 157 -10.98 13.06 -6.69
CA GLU A 157 -11.37 14.36 -7.26
C GLU A 157 -12.53 14.24 -8.24
N LEU A 158 -12.47 13.25 -9.14
CA LEU A 158 -13.58 12.97 -10.06
C LEU A 158 -14.86 12.61 -9.31
N GLN A 159 -14.76 11.84 -8.23
CA GLN A 159 -15.89 11.52 -7.37
C GLN A 159 -16.44 12.78 -6.68
N TRP A 160 -15.59 13.65 -6.12
CA TRP A 160 -16.04 14.90 -5.50
C TRP A 160 -16.73 15.84 -6.47
N LEU A 161 -16.20 15.96 -7.70
CA LEU A 161 -16.83 16.72 -8.77
C LEU A 161 -18.22 16.15 -9.10
N ALA A 162 -18.36 14.82 -9.18
CA ALA A 162 -19.64 14.16 -9.39
C ALA A 162 -20.63 14.38 -8.24
N GLU A 163 -20.15 14.47 -7.00
CA GLU A 163 -20.93 14.73 -5.79
C GLU A 163 -21.21 16.24 -5.54
N GLY A 164 -20.72 17.14 -6.40
CA GLY A 164 -20.86 18.59 -6.23
C GLY A 164 -20.04 19.18 -5.06
N LYS A 165 -19.05 18.44 -4.54
CA LYS A 165 -18.14 18.89 -3.48
C LYS A 165 -16.94 19.61 -4.12
N SER A 166 -16.85 20.93 -3.95
CA SER A 166 -15.89 21.76 -4.69
C SER A 166 -14.47 21.79 -4.08
N ILE A 167 -14.30 21.44 -2.81
CA ILE A 167 -13.04 21.59 -2.07
C ILE A 167 -12.93 20.46 -1.05
N ARG A 168 -11.75 19.83 -0.97
CA ARG A 168 -11.42 18.90 0.10
C ARG A 168 -11.47 19.63 1.46
N PRO A 169 -12.34 19.24 2.40
CA PRO A 169 -12.33 19.86 3.72
C PRO A 169 -10.98 19.61 4.42
N GLY A 170 -10.40 20.65 4.99
CA GLY A 170 -9.42 20.52 6.07
C GLY A 170 -7.93 20.52 5.74
N LEU A 171 -7.46 20.70 4.49
CA LEU A 171 -6.02 20.90 4.25
C LEU A 171 -5.72 22.08 3.33
N LYS A 172 -5.06 23.12 3.86
CA LYS A 172 -4.35 24.07 3.00
C LYS A 172 -3.24 23.33 2.25
N GLN A 173 -3.05 23.69 0.98
CA GLN A 173 -1.93 23.16 0.20
C GLN A 173 -0.62 23.64 0.81
N LEU A 174 0.19 22.72 1.32
CA LEU A 174 1.53 23.01 1.83
C LEU A 174 2.40 23.55 0.69
N ARG A 175 2.97 24.74 0.88
CA ARG A 175 3.98 25.32 0.02
C ARG A 175 5.36 24.89 0.50
N ALA A 176 6.34 24.93 -0.40
CA ALA A 176 7.73 24.65 -0.04
C ALA A 176 8.21 25.55 1.11
N ASP A 177 7.78 26.82 1.10
CA ASP A 177 8.13 27.82 2.12
C ASP A 177 7.49 27.57 3.49
N ASP A 178 6.47 26.70 3.57
CA ASP A 178 5.86 26.33 4.86
C ASP A 178 6.74 25.32 5.62
N LEU A 179 7.57 24.55 4.90
CA LEU A 179 8.37 23.47 5.46
C LEU A 179 9.74 23.95 5.97
N PRO A 180 10.35 23.26 6.95
CA PRO A 180 11.73 23.54 7.36
C PRO A 180 12.71 23.49 6.17
N ALA A 181 13.76 24.31 6.23
CA ALA A 181 14.77 24.38 5.18
C ALA A 181 15.34 22.99 4.84
N GLY A 182 15.45 22.70 3.54
CA GLY A 182 15.94 21.41 3.03
C GLY A 182 14.89 20.30 2.99
N VAL A 183 13.67 20.52 3.51
CA VAL A 183 12.59 19.54 3.49
C VAL A 183 11.72 19.67 2.24
N VAL A 184 11.45 18.55 1.59
CA VAL A 184 10.50 18.45 0.48
C VAL A 184 9.40 17.47 0.86
N ALA A 185 8.16 17.86 0.64
CA ALA A 185 7.00 16.98 0.78
C ALA A 185 6.55 16.48 -0.60
N SER A 186 6.36 15.17 -0.74
CA SER A 186 5.71 14.55 -1.88
C SER A 186 4.49 13.76 -1.44
N ARG A 187 3.64 13.37 -2.40
CA ARG A 187 2.47 12.55 -2.12
C ARG A 187 2.89 11.09 -2.00
N GLY A 188 2.52 10.46 -0.89
CA GLY A 188 2.64 9.02 -0.69
C GLY A 188 1.30 8.31 -0.79
N TYR A 189 1.33 6.99 -0.61
CA TYR A 189 0.14 6.15 -0.54
C TYR A 189 0.11 5.38 0.78
N ASP A 190 -1.05 5.40 1.45
CA ASP A 190 -1.33 4.65 2.67
C ASP A 190 -2.83 4.31 2.71
N HIS A 191 -3.19 3.08 3.09
CA HIS A 191 -4.59 2.66 3.13
C HIS A 191 -5.43 3.45 4.16
N ARG A 192 -4.81 4.00 5.22
CA ARG A 192 -5.53 4.76 6.25
C ARG A 192 -6.06 6.10 5.75
N GLY A 193 -5.38 6.71 4.79
CA GLY A 193 -5.75 8.06 4.34
C GLY A 193 -4.68 8.79 3.54
N HIS A 194 -4.66 10.10 3.68
CA HIS A 194 -3.82 10.96 2.85
C HIS A 194 -2.39 10.98 3.38
N CYS A 195 -1.46 10.54 2.55
CA CYS A 195 -0.07 10.34 2.94
C CYS A 195 0.82 11.40 2.29
N LEU A 196 1.62 12.06 3.12
CA LEU A 196 2.72 12.93 2.73
C LEU A 196 4.02 12.23 3.07
N VAL A 197 4.90 12.07 2.09
CA VAL A 197 6.26 11.56 2.29
C VAL A 197 7.19 12.77 2.39
N LEU A 198 8.11 12.72 3.34
CA LEU A 198 9.00 13.83 3.68
C LEU A 198 10.44 13.39 3.45
N ASP A 199 11.15 14.16 2.62
CA ASP A 199 12.58 14.00 2.40
C ASP A 199 13.32 15.25 2.81
N HIS A 200 14.58 15.06 3.18
CA HIS A 200 15.54 16.12 3.37
C HIS A 200 16.65 15.98 2.33
N ASP A 201 17.10 17.10 1.77
CA ASP A 201 18.16 17.16 0.75
C ASP A 201 19.45 16.38 1.09
N THR A 202 19.81 16.33 2.37
CA THR A 202 21.06 15.76 2.89
C THR A 202 20.83 14.55 3.78
N LEU A 203 19.74 14.49 4.54
CA LEU A 203 19.42 13.36 5.43
C LEU A 203 18.62 12.25 4.73
N GLY A 204 18.16 12.48 3.50
CA GLY A 204 17.27 11.57 2.77
C GLY A 204 15.88 11.50 3.39
N GLU A 205 15.23 10.35 3.29
CA GLU A 205 13.87 10.16 3.78
C GLU A 205 13.79 10.39 5.30
N LEU A 206 12.92 11.33 5.69
CA LEU A 206 12.62 11.67 7.07
C LEU A 206 11.52 10.79 7.64
N GLY A 207 10.49 10.50 6.83
CA GLY A 207 9.31 9.79 7.27
C GLY A 207 8.07 10.18 6.48
N ARG A 208 6.91 9.88 7.05
CA ARG A 208 5.62 10.22 6.45
C ARG A 208 4.63 10.75 7.47
N ILE A 209 3.70 11.58 6.98
CA ILE A 209 2.53 12.04 7.72
C ILE A 209 1.30 11.47 7.04
N VAL A 210 0.44 10.80 7.80
CA VAL A 210 -0.82 10.22 7.32
C VAL A 210 -1.98 10.93 8.01
N LEU A 211 -2.87 11.48 7.19
CA LEU A 211 -4.08 12.16 7.60
C LEU A 211 -5.26 11.22 7.43
N ILE A 212 -5.83 10.83 8.55
CA ILE A 212 -6.85 9.79 8.66
C ILE A 212 -8.17 10.48 8.97
N ASN A 213 -9.17 10.28 8.13
CA ASN A 213 -10.52 10.73 8.42
C ASN A 213 -11.14 9.75 9.42
N VAL A 214 -11.42 10.22 10.63
CA VAL A 214 -12.03 9.42 11.71
C VAL A 214 -13.56 9.59 11.70
N ARG A 215 -14.03 10.80 11.35
CA ARG A 215 -15.45 11.20 11.20
C ARG A 215 -15.53 12.33 10.16
N ASP A 216 -16.74 12.63 9.68
CA ASP A 216 -16.98 13.60 8.59
C ASP A 216 -16.16 14.90 8.69
N ASP A 217 -15.97 15.43 9.92
CA ASP A 217 -15.18 16.65 10.18
C ASP A 217 -13.94 16.44 11.08
N GLN A 218 -13.61 15.20 11.45
CA GLN A 218 -12.48 14.92 12.34
C GLN A 218 -11.34 14.21 11.60
N MET A 219 -10.20 14.91 11.51
CA MET A 219 -8.95 14.38 10.97
C MET A 219 -7.98 14.05 12.10
N LEU A 220 -7.46 12.82 12.09
CA LEU A 220 -6.34 12.40 12.91
C LEU A 220 -5.07 12.46 12.07
N MET A 221 -4.09 13.22 12.53
CA MET A 221 -2.75 13.21 11.94
C MET A 221 -1.85 12.22 12.68
N GLN A 222 -1.21 11.33 11.93
CA GLN A 222 -0.19 10.42 12.44
C GLN A 222 1.12 10.65 11.70
N ALA A 223 2.23 10.78 12.44
CA ALA A 223 3.57 10.93 11.86
C ALA A 223 4.40 9.69 12.17
N GLU A 224 5.11 9.20 11.16
CA GLU A 224 5.95 8.02 11.24
C GLU A 224 7.36 8.37 10.78
N LEU A 225 8.34 8.16 11.67
CA LEU A 225 9.74 8.43 11.40
C LEU A 225 10.37 7.29 10.58
N CYS A 226 11.08 7.64 9.51
CA CYS A 226 11.91 6.68 8.79
C CYS A 226 13.22 6.48 9.56
N THR A 227 13.37 5.31 10.20
CA THR A 227 14.57 4.95 10.95
C THR A 227 15.59 4.19 10.13
N GLY A 228 15.26 3.67 8.94
CA GLY A 228 16.18 2.87 8.12
C GLY A 228 16.72 1.60 8.79
N GLY A 229 16.12 1.15 9.91
CA GLY A 229 16.66 0.07 10.75
C GLY A 229 17.76 0.52 11.73
N GLU A 230 18.05 1.82 11.80
CA GLU A 230 19.05 2.40 12.70
C GLU A 230 18.52 2.50 14.15
N ASN A 231 19.46 2.52 15.10
CA ASN A 231 19.14 2.67 16.52
C ASN A 231 18.50 4.05 16.77
N LEU A 232 17.41 4.11 17.55
CA LEU A 232 16.73 5.37 17.92
C LEU A 232 17.65 6.38 18.63
N GLN A 233 18.80 5.92 19.15
CA GLN A 233 19.80 6.76 19.79
C GLN A 233 20.82 7.38 18.83
N ASP A 234 20.83 6.98 17.56
CA ASP A 234 21.72 7.50 16.53
C ASP A 234 21.54 9.03 16.38
N PRO A 235 22.63 9.82 16.36
CA PRO A 235 22.57 11.26 16.12
C PRO A 235 21.78 11.66 14.88
N ILE A 236 21.88 10.89 13.79
CA ILE A 236 21.17 11.13 12.53
C ILE A 236 19.66 10.92 12.74
N VAL A 237 19.26 9.81 13.37
CA VAL A 237 17.85 9.53 13.68
C VAL A 237 17.26 10.59 14.61
N LYS A 238 18.02 11.07 15.59
CA LYS A 238 17.62 12.18 16.46
C LYS A 238 17.43 13.48 15.69
N GLN A 239 18.30 13.77 14.73
CA GLN A 239 18.16 14.95 13.87
C GLN A 239 16.94 14.84 12.96
N LYS A 240 16.74 13.69 12.29
CA LYS A 240 15.55 13.42 11.48
C LYS A 240 14.27 13.61 12.28
N ARG A 241 14.24 13.09 13.52
CA ARG A 241 13.11 13.25 14.45
C ARG A 241 12.80 14.71 14.74
N LYS A 242 13.79 15.51 15.11
CA LYS A 242 13.60 16.94 15.40
C LYS A 242 13.01 17.69 14.20
N ILE A 243 13.49 17.38 13.00
CA ILE A 243 12.98 18.00 11.77
C ILE A 243 11.55 17.54 11.49
N LEU A 244 11.26 16.24 11.62
CA LEU A 244 9.92 15.70 11.46
C LEU A 244 8.93 16.32 12.46
N GLU A 245 9.33 16.51 13.73
CA GLU A 245 8.52 17.20 14.75
C GLU A 245 8.23 18.65 14.36
N ALA A 246 9.19 19.36 13.78
CA ALA A 246 8.99 20.71 13.25
C ALA A 246 8.00 20.71 12.07
N VAL A 247 8.14 19.78 11.11
CA VAL A 247 7.19 19.61 10.00
C VAL A 247 5.79 19.32 10.54
N VAL A 248 5.65 18.40 11.50
CA VAL A 248 4.39 18.06 12.15
C VAL A 248 3.73 19.28 12.76
N SER A 249 4.50 20.14 13.43
CA SER A 249 4.00 21.40 13.96
C SER A 249 3.49 22.34 12.87
N THR A 250 4.26 22.52 11.78
CA THR A 250 3.81 23.29 10.60
C THR A 250 2.51 22.73 10.04
N VAL A 251 2.47 21.43 9.77
CA VAL A 251 1.32 20.78 9.13
C VAL A 251 0.09 20.92 10.02
N ASN A 252 0.22 20.74 11.33
CA ASN A 252 -0.84 21.02 12.31
C ASN A 252 -1.36 22.48 12.23
N ASN A 253 -0.47 23.45 12.10
CA ASN A 253 -0.85 24.87 11.99
C ASN A 253 -1.53 25.21 10.65
N CYS A 254 -1.34 24.38 9.62
CA CYS A 254 -2.04 24.52 8.34
C CYS A 254 -3.48 23.97 8.37
N PHE A 255 -3.88 23.28 9.44
CA PHE A 255 -5.28 22.95 9.71
C PHE A 255 -5.97 24.11 10.43
N ASP A 256 -6.65 24.98 9.68
CA ASP A 256 -7.62 25.89 10.27
C ASP A 256 -8.89 25.08 10.62
N GLY A 257 -9.25 25.03 11.91
CA GLY A 257 -10.60 24.66 12.34
C GLY A 257 -10.85 23.19 12.70
N ILE A 258 -10.02 22.60 13.57
CA ILE A 258 -10.47 21.47 14.40
C ILE A 258 -10.38 21.95 15.85
N GLU A 259 -11.53 22.22 16.47
CA GLU A 259 -11.59 22.54 17.90
C GLU A 259 -10.85 21.47 18.70
N ARG A 260 -10.10 21.93 19.70
CA ARG A 260 -9.36 21.10 20.66
C ARG A 260 -10.29 20.23 21.48
#